data_AF-A0A8D9E760-F1
#
_entry.id   AF-A0A8D9E760-F1
#
_cell.length_a   1.000
_cell.length_b   1.000
_cell.length_c   1.000
_cell.angle_alpha   90.00
_cell.angle_beta   90.00
_cell.angle_gamma   90.00
#
_symmetry.space_group_name_H-M   'P 1'
#
loop_
_entity.id
_entity.type
_entity.pdbx_description
1 polymer ?
#
loop_
_entity_poly.entity_id
_entity_poly.type
_entity_poly.pdbx_seq_one_letter_code
_entity_poly.pdbx_strand_id
1 'polypeptide(L)'
;MKCVWLKLSWLVILVVQSSWGDSYSKHTTGRRVCSPKAATQDPVKVTVPTFQKFTKKCYENQICKGVRLTYETKYECCPGWVQNSKLSHGCNQPVCSRHCENGGKCVAPETCTCSPGFTGPFCET
;
A
#
# COMPACT_ATOMS: atom_id res chain seq x y z
N MET A 1 -30.02 -8.27 3.42
CA MET A 1 -31.40 -8.01 3.91
C MET A 1 -31.68 -6.54 3.62
N LYS A 2 -32.63 -6.23 2.74
CA LYS A 2 -32.90 -4.86 2.27
C LYS A 2 -33.79 -4.15 3.31
N CYS A 3 -33.32 -3.06 3.91
CA CYS A 3 -34.16 -2.19 4.74
C CYS A 3 -34.76 -1.06 3.89
N VAL A 4 -36.09 -0.94 3.97
CA VAL A 4 -36.94 0.03 3.27
C VAL A 4 -36.70 1.44 3.84
N TRP A 5 -36.52 2.43 2.97
CA TRP A 5 -36.29 3.84 3.33
C TRP A 5 -37.62 4.59 3.47
N LEU A 6 -37.91 5.13 4.66
CA LEU A 6 -38.95 6.16 4.82
C LEU A 6 -38.40 7.47 4.24
N LYS A 7 -38.98 7.94 3.12
CA LYS A 7 -38.69 9.27 2.56
C LYS A 7 -39.51 10.32 3.31
N LEU A 8 -38.85 11.21 4.05
CA LEU A 8 -39.44 12.45 4.56
C LEU A 8 -39.00 13.63 3.69
N SER A 9 -40.01 14.15 2.97
CA SER A 9 -40.21 15.41 2.27
C SER A 9 -39.04 16.29 1.82
N TRP A 10 -39.08 16.63 0.53
CA TRP A 10 -38.26 17.61 -0.19
C TRP A 10 -38.44 19.02 0.37
N LEU A 11 -37.39 19.63 0.94
CA LEU A 11 -37.14 21.08 0.98
C LEU A 11 -35.90 21.40 1.85
N VAL A 12 -34.72 20.82 1.56
CA VAL A 12 -33.44 21.41 2.00
C VAL A 12 -32.37 21.14 0.92
N ILE A 13 -31.70 22.22 0.57
CA ILE A 13 -30.67 22.46 -0.44
C ILE A 13 -29.71 21.29 -0.72
N LEU A 14 -29.45 21.11 -2.02
CA LEU A 14 -28.45 20.25 -2.66
C LEU A 14 -27.05 20.40 -2.03
N VAL A 15 -26.65 19.50 -1.14
CA VAL A 15 -25.31 18.92 -1.16
C VAL A 15 -25.43 17.47 -0.67
N VAL A 16 -25.61 16.54 -1.60
CA VAL A 16 -25.23 15.14 -1.35
C VAL A 16 -23.70 15.14 -1.34
N GLN A 17 -23.09 15.53 -0.22
CA GLN A 17 -21.74 15.10 0.05
C GLN A 17 -21.86 13.64 0.46
N SER A 18 -21.69 12.76 -0.52
CA SER A 18 -21.28 11.39 -0.28
C SER A 18 -20.02 11.46 0.59
N SER A 19 -20.18 11.31 1.91
CA SER A 19 -19.06 11.08 2.83
C SER A 19 -18.56 9.65 2.61
N TRP A 20 -18.08 9.35 1.42
CA TRP A 20 -17.20 8.22 1.19
C TRP A 20 -15.79 8.70 1.57
N GLY A 21 -15.60 8.92 2.87
CA GLY A 21 -14.27 9.07 3.46
C GLY A 21 -13.82 7.67 3.86
N ASP A 22 -12.84 7.14 3.14
CA ASP A 22 -12.36 5.76 3.28
C ASP A 22 -12.10 5.36 4.75
N SER A 23 -12.67 4.23 5.16
CA SER A 23 -12.64 3.67 6.52
C SER A 23 -11.27 3.10 6.94
N TYR A 24 -10.17 3.80 6.69
CA TYR A 24 -8.85 3.38 7.18
C TYR A 24 -8.69 3.77 8.64
N SER A 25 -8.68 2.77 9.50
CA SER A 25 -8.61 2.98 10.94
C SER A 25 -7.18 2.84 11.41
N LYS A 26 -6.64 3.96 11.91
CA LYS A 26 -5.43 4.05 12.77
C LYS A 26 -4.09 3.87 12.03
N HIS A 27 -3.38 5.00 11.88
CA HIS A 27 -1.95 5.02 11.55
C HIS A 27 -1.12 4.64 12.77
N THR A 28 -0.14 3.74 12.60
CA THR A 28 0.98 3.67 13.55
C THR A 28 1.92 4.85 13.26
N THR A 29 2.21 5.66 14.26
CA THR A 29 3.09 6.83 14.13
C THR A 29 4.45 6.41 13.55
N GLY A 30 4.82 7.02 12.43
CA GLY A 30 6.14 6.85 11.80
C GLY A 30 6.32 5.70 10.79
N ARG A 31 5.30 4.86 10.51
CA ARG A 31 5.47 3.70 9.58
C ARG A 31 4.41 3.55 8.48
N ARG A 32 3.37 4.41 8.47
CA ARG A 32 2.34 4.47 7.41
C ARG A 32 1.70 3.12 7.06
N VAL A 33 1.53 2.28 8.08
CA VAL A 33 0.79 1.01 8.03
C VAL A 33 -0.66 1.28 8.45
N CYS A 34 -1.63 0.76 7.70
CA CYS A 34 -3.06 0.96 7.92
C CYS A 34 -3.77 -0.37 8.18
N SER A 35 -4.84 -0.36 8.98
CA SER A 35 -5.73 -1.51 9.17
C SER A 35 -7.10 -1.25 8.55
N PRO A 36 -7.66 -2.19 7.76
CA PRO A 36 -9.04 -2.10 7.28
C PRO A 36 -10.05 -2.36 8.41
N LYS A 37 -9.60 -2.85 9.58
CA LYS A 37 -10.46 -3.06 10.75
C LYS A 37 -10.36 -1.89 11.71
N ALA A 38 -11.51 -1.30 12.03
CA ALA A 38 -11.65 -0.35 13.12
C ALA A 38 -11.23 -1.01 14.44
N ALA A 39 -10.09 -0.59 14.97
CA ALA A 39 -9.59 -0.89 16.31
C ALA A 39 -8.95 -2.27 16.59
N THR A 40 -7.90 -2.64 15.86
CA THR A 40 -6.84 -3.49 16.45
C THR A 40 -5.65 -2.63 16.82
N GLN A 41 -5.16 -2.78 18.05
CA GLN A 41 -4.01 -2.01 18.57
C GLN A 41 -2.68 -2.43 17.92
N ASP A 42 -2.65 -3.57 17.22
CA ASP A 42 -1.48 -4.09 16.50
C ASP A 42 -1.48 -3.70 15.01
N PRO A 43 -0.30 -3.42 14.43
CA PRO A 43 -0.16 -3.25 12.98
C PRO A 43 -0.56 -4.53 12.27
N VAL A 44 -1.35 -4.43 11.19
CA VAL A 44 -1.76 -5.58 10.38
C VAL A 44 -0.54 -6.16 9.66
N LYS A 45 0.11 -7.12 10.32
CA LYS A 45 1.15 -7.96 9.75
C LYS A 45 0.46 -9.17 9.13
N VAL A 46 0.59 -9.31 7.82
CA VAL A 46 0.06 -10.45 7.06
C VAL A 46 1.21 -11.40 6.76
N THR A 47 1.09 -12.64 7.20
CA THR A 47 2.06 -13.69 6.86
C THR A 47 1.65 -14.33 5.53
N VAL A 48 2.45 -14.12 4.49
CA VAL A 48 2.18 -14.65 3.15
C VAL A 48 3.07 -15.87 2.86
N PRO A 49 2.51 -16.97 2.33
CA PRO A 49 3.31 -18.12 1.92
C PRO A 49 4.13 -17.76 0.67
N THR A 50 5.42 -18.08 0.67
CA THR A 50 6.33 -17.92 -0.47
C THR A 50 7.06 -19.22 -0.75
N PHE A 51 7.48 -19.44 -2.00
CA PHE A 51 8.20 -20.65 -2.41
C PHE A 51 9.67 -20.32 -2.63
N GLN A 52 10.53 -20.76 -1.72
CA GLN A 52 11.97 -20.59 -1.86
C GLN A 52 12.58 -21.78 -2.59
N LYS A 53 13.26 -21.53 -3.71
CA LYS A 53 14.03 -22.54 -4.43
C LYS A 53 15.28 -22.88 -3.62
N PHE A 54 15.60 -24.17 -3.53
CA PHE A 54 16.83 -24.63 -2.92
C PHE A 54 17.49 -25.70 -3.77
N THR A 55 18.79 -25.85 -3.61
CA THR A 55 19.56 -26.96 -4.16
C THR A 55 20.15 -27.75 -3.00
N LYS A 56 20.13 -29.07 -3.11
CA LYS A 56 20.81 -29.95 -2.16
C LYS A 56 21.57 -31.04 -2.91
N LYS A 57 22.66 -31.52 -2.33
CA LYS A 57 23.33 -32.71 -2.82
C LYS A 57 22.45 -33.92 -2.56
N CYS A 58 22.31 -34.74 -3.59
CA CYS A 58 21.66 -36.04 -3.57
C CYS A 58 22.73 -37.13 -3.67
N TYR A 59 22.32 -38.34 -4.04
CA TYR A 59 23.23 -39.45 -4.27
C TYR A 59 24.24 -39.15 -5.39
N GLU A 60 25.48 -39.64 -5.26
CA GLU A 60 26.55 -39.53 -6.27
C GLU A 60 26.80 -38.13 -6.83
N ASN A 61 27.12 -37.15 -5.97
CA ASN A 61 27.45 -35.77 -6.35
C ASN A 61 26.39 -35.02 -7.19
N GLN A 62 25.19 -35.59 -7.35
CA GLN A 62 24.12 -34.95 -8.09
C GLN A 62 23.53 -33.79 -7.26
N ILE A 63 23.16 -32.70 -7.94
CA ILE A 63 22.49 -31.56 -7.32
C ILE A 63 20.99 -31.63 -7.64
N CYS A 64 20.18 -31.92 -6.64
CA CYS A 64 18.73 -31.83 -6.77
C CYS A 64 18.24 -30.42 -6.50
N LYS A 65 17.28 -29.97 -7.31
CA LYS A 65 16.55 -28.71 -7.11
C LYS A 65 15.22 -29.02 -6.43
N GLY A 66 14.79 -28.17 -5.51
CA GLY A 66 13.51 -28.28 -4.84
C GLY A 66 12.93 -26.91 -4.51
N VAL A 67 11.69 -26.91 -4.04
CA VAL A 67 11.03 -25.73 -3.48
C VAL A 67 10.62 -26.03 -2.05
N ARG A 68 10.84 -25.08 -1.16
CA ARG A 68 10.34 -25.13 0.22
C ARG A 68 9.34 -24.01 0.43
N LEU A 69 8.29 -24.32 1.18
CA LEU A 69 7.34 -23.32 1.63
C LEU A 69 8.00 -22.48 2.73
N THR A 70 8.09 -21.19 2.51
CA THR A 70 8.51 -20.17 3.48
C THR A 70 7.37 -19.21 3.75
N TYR A 71 7.50 -18.41 4.80
CA TYR A 71 6.51 -17.41 5.16
C TYR A 71 7.18 -16.05 5.26
N GLU A 72 6.66 -15.06 4.55
CA GLU A 72 7.15 -13.69 4.57
C GLU A 72 6.14 -12.80 5.30
N THR A 73 6.63 -11.85 6.11
CA THR A 73 5.75 -10.85 6.75
C THR A 73 5.57 -9.67 5.81
N LYS A 74 4.33 -9.45 5.36
CA LYS A 74 3.91 -8.31 4.55
C LYS A 74 3.08 -7.36 5.42
N TYR A 75 3.29 -6.06 5.26
CA TYR A 75 2.47 -5.06 5.95
C TYR A 75 1.37 -4.53 5.02
N GLU A 76 0.22 -4.21 5.59
CA GLU A 76 -0.84 -3.52 4.87
C GLU A 76 -0.57 -2.01 4.87
N CYS A 77 -0.19 -1.49 3.71
CA CYS A 77 0.20 -0.09 3.56
C CYS A 77 -1.02 0.80 3.37
N CYS A 78 -0.93 2.02 3.90
CA CYS A 78 -1.92 3.06 3.62
C CYS A 78 -1.94 3.41 2.11
N PRO A 79 -3.07 3.93 1.60
CA PRO A 79 -3.18 4.35 0.19
C PRO A 79 -2.03 5.27 -0.23
N GLY A 80 -1.43 4.98 -1.39
CA GLY A 80 -0.29 5.73 -1.92
C GLY A 80 1.08 5.40 -1.30
N TRP A 81 1.17 4.39 -0.42
CA TRP A 81 2.41 3.96 0.21
C TRP A 81 2.70 2.48 -0.03
N VAL A 82 3.99 2.15 -0.13
CA VAL A 82 4.48 0.78 -0.30
C VAL A 82 5.71 0.52 0.58
N GLN A 83 6.02 -0.76 0.78
CA GLN A 83 7.27 -1.17 1.39
C GLN A 83 8.42 -0.96 0.40
N ASN A 84 9.52 -0.33 0.84
CA ASN A 84 10.74 -0.19 0.03
C ASN A 84 11.39 -1.55 -0.27
N SER A 85 11.26 -2.50 0.66
CA SER A 85 11.76 -3.85 0.48
C SER A 85 10.94 -4.85 1.28
N LYS A 86 11.07 -6.14 0.96
CA LYS A 86 10.47 -7.25 1.73
C LYS A 86 10.91 -7.28 3.20
N LEU A 87 12.06 -6.69 3.53
CA LEU A 87 12.60 -6.61 4.89
C LEU A 87 12.11 -5.37 5.65
N SER A 88 11.49 -4.39 4.96
CA SER A 88 11.00 -3.16 5.59
C SER A 88 9.85 -3.44 6.54
N HIS A 89 9.98 -2.99 7.79
CA HIS A 89 8.92 -3.07 8.80
C HIS A 89 7.89 -1.93 8.73
N GLY A 90 7.86 -1.19 7.62
CA GLY A 90 6.94 -0.08 7.37
C GLY A 90 6.80 0.26 5.89
N CYS A 91 5.85 1.15 5.59
CA CYS A 91 5.46 1.56 4.25
C CYS A 91 5.95 2.98 3.98
N ASN A 92 7.26 3.14 3.87
CA ASN A 92 7.91 4.46 3.80
C ASN A 92 8.21 4.94 2.38
N GLN A 93 7.86 4.16 1.36
CA GLN A 93 8.04 4.56 -0.03
C GLN A 93 6.70 5.08 -0.58
N PRO A 94 6.65 6.34 -1.06
CA PRO A 94 5.46 6.87 -1.73
C PRO A 94 5.31 6.26 -3.12
N VAL A 95 4.06 6.20 -3.59
CA VAL A 95 3.70 5.78 -4.95
C VAL A 95 3.18 6.99 -5.72
N CYS A 96 3.69 7.15 -6.93
CA CYS A 96 3.17 8.09 -7.92
C CYS A 96 2.65 7.26 -9.10
N SER A 97 1.40 7.47 -9.50
CA SER A 97 0.75 6.74 -10.60
C SER A 97 1.48 6.95 -11.93
N ARG A 98 1.98 8.17 -12.14
CA ARG A 98 2.89 8.53 -13.23
C ARG A 98 4.27 8.81 -12.66
N HIS A 99 5.30 8.40 -13.41
CA HIS A 99 6.68 8.67 -13.03
C HIS A 99 6.97 10.17 -13.03
N CYS A 100 7.77 10.63 -12.07
CA CYS A 100 8.27 12.00 -12.07
C CYS A 100 9.38 12.12 -13.12
N GLU A 101 9.12 12.87 -14.18
CA GLU A 101 10.02 13.08 -15.31
C GLU A 101 11.21 13.97 -14.93
N ASN A 102 12.18 14.07 -15.85
CA ASN A 102 13.30 15.02 -15.76
C ASN A 102 14.10 14.96 -14.44
N GLY A 103 14.25 13.76 -13.89
CA GLY A 103 14.96 13.52 -12.63
C GLY A 103 14.20 13.95 -11.38
N GLY A 104 12.90 14.22 -11.51
CA GLY A 104 12.01 14.46 -10.38
C GLY A 104 11.93 13.25 -9.45
N LYS A 105 11.58 13.48 -8.19
CA LYS A 105 11.45 12.44 -7.16
C LYS A 105 10.04 12.42 -6.57
N CYS A 106 9.45 11.23 -6.49
CA CYS A 106 8.19 11.02 -5.77
C CYS A 106 8.45 11.13 -4.26
N VAL A 107 7.92 12.18 -3.62
CA VAL A 107 8.17 12.49 -2.19
C VAL A 107 6.96 12.22 -1.30
N ALA A 108 5.77 12.22 -1.89
CA ALA A 108 4.51 11.85 -1.26
C ALA A 108 3.59 11.23 -2.34
N PRO A 109 2.47 10.57 -1.95
CA PRO A 109 1.53 10.02 -2.91
C PRO A 109 1.15 11.05 -3.97
N GLU A 110 1.31 10.68 -5.24
CA GLU A 110 1.02 11.54 -6.39
C GLU A 110 1.73 12.92 -6.37
N THR A 111 2.82 13.07 -5.62
CA THR A 111 3.53 14.34 -5.44
C THR A 111 4.99 14.20 -5.83
N CYS A 112 5.38 14.92 -6.88
CA CYS A 112 6.76 14.99 -7.36
C CYS A 112 7.46 16.26 -6.84
N THR A 113 8.75 16.13 -6.49
CA THR A 113 9.68 17.25 -6.35
C THR A 113 10.56 17.31 -7.58
N CYS A 114 10.56 18.46 -8.25
CA CYS A 114 11.26 18.65 -9.52
C CYS A 114 12.68 19.16 -9.34
N SER A 115 13.54 18.75 -10.27
CA SER A 115 14.88 19.33 -10.40
C SER A 115 14.78 20.81 -10.83
N PRO A 116 15.78 21.65 -10.54
CA PRO A 116 15.77 23.05 -10.96
C PRO A 116 15.55 23.20 -12.47
N GLY A 117 14.62 24.09 -12.85
CA GLY A 117 14.27 24.34 -14.25
C GLY A 117 13.10 23.52 -14.78
N PHE A 118 12.61 22.52 -14.04
CA PHE A 118 11.42 21.74 -14.39
C PHE A 118 10.25 22.01 -13.45
N THR A 119 9.05 21.88 -13.97
CA THR A 119 7.77 22.24 -13.37
C THR A 119 6.66 21.29 -13.85
N GLY A 120 5.45 21.49 -13.34
CA GLY A 120 4.32 20.61 -13.59
C GLY A 120 4.18 19.52 -12.51
N PRO A 121 3.02 18.86 -12.46
CA PRO A 121 2.70 17.84 -11.45
C PRO A 121 3.64 16.63 -11.49
N PHE A 122 4.19 16.32 -12.66
CA PHE A 122 5.10 15.19 -12.88
C PHE A 122 6.46 15.65 -13.38
N CYS A 123 6.82 16.92 -13.20
CA CYS A 123 8.08 17.51 -13.64
C CYS A 123 8.31 17.40 -15.15
N GLU A 124 7.24 17.44 -15.95
CA GLU A 124 7.27 17.22 -17.39
C GLU A 124 7.68 18.44 -18.22
N THR A 125 7.63 19.65 -17.66
CA THR A 125 7.88 20.93 -18.37
C THR A 125 8.96 21.72 -17.67
#